data_AF-A0A831ZAF5-F1
#
_entry.id   AF-A0A831ZAF5-F1
#
_cell.length_a   1.000
_cell.length_b   1.000
_cell.length_c   1.000
_cell.angle_alpha   90.00
_cell.angle_beta   90.00
_cell.angle_gamma   90.00
#
_symmetry.space_group_name_H-M   'P 1'
#
loop_
_entity.id
_entity.type
_entity.pdbx_description
1 polymer ?
#
loop_
_entity_poly.entity_id
_entity_poly.type
_entity_poly.pdbx_seq_one_letter_code
_entity_poly.pdbx_strand_id
1 'polypeptide(L)'
;MDTSKDYRILVAEKAAEWMTKASETVRIPIPGKKDQLRNIARQARSKILELKYSFLPSDQLASCEVALNLSKLGAELLKLVRIVPKPEKEGAKLLLARLKWCGRTLQGLPSRLALDEENKPEYAVDIEAGRIESFSKLGGSRNLYVTNVSTGAETFTVITNLADVKQGQIRAIAVLPPRLFLNEVSEAMFCSDPLQDTEVGARPPSNLLNLSEVNAIIEEIVRKGIG
;
A
#
# COMPACT_ATOMS: atom_id res chain seq x y z
N MET A 1 17.06 -0.49 18.29
CA MET A 1 16.32 0.42 17.39
C MET A 1 15.04 0.87 18.08
N ASP A 2 14.61 2.13 17.95
CA ASP A 2 13.34 2.60 18.54
C ASP A 2 12.16 2.16 17.64
N THR A 3 11.73 0.91 17.80
CA THR A 3 10.62 0.31 17.04
C THR A 3 9.29 1.05 17.22
N SER A 4 9.17 1.85 18.29
CA SER A 4 7.95 2.61 18.57
C SER A 4 7.74 3.79 17.62
N LYS A 5 8.83 4.25 16.99
CA LYS A 5 8.86 5.38 16.04
C LYS A 5 9.14 4.95 14.60
N ASP A 6 9.25 3.65 14.34
CA ASP A 6 9.55 3.15 13.00
C ASP A 6 8.37 3.36 12.04
N TYR A 7 8.60 4.07 10.92
CA TYR A 7 7.54 4.39 9.96
C TYR A 7 6.87 3.13 9.38
N ARG A 8 7.62 2.04 9.16
CA ARG A 8 7.11 0.78 8.61
C ARG A 8 6.12 0.14 9.55
N ILE A 9 6.44 0.14 10.86
CA ILE A 9 5.56 -0.35 11.92
C ILE A 9 4.36 0.59 12.10
N LEU A 10 4.58 1.91 12.09
CA LEU A 10 3.51 2.91 12.28
C LEU A 10 2.50 2.89 11.12
N VAL A 11 2.93 2.74 9.87
CA VAL A 11 2.01 2.59 8.73
C VAL A 11 1.22 1.28 8.83
N ALA A 12 1.85 0.18 9.27
CA ALA A 12 1.16 -1.08 9.52
C ALA A 12 0.11 -0.94 10.66
N GLU A 13 0.43 -0.19 11.72
CA GLU A 13 -0.51 0.15 12.79
C GLU A 13 -1.73 0.87 12.24
N LYS A 14 -1.54 1.87 11.36
CA LYS A 14 -2.65 2.60 10.74
C LYS A 14 -3.50 1.74 9.83
N ALA A 15 -2.90 0.79 9.11
CA ALA A 15 -3.65 -0.21 8.35
C ALA A 15 -4.53 -1.07 9.27
N ALA A 16 -3.99 -1.56 10.39
CA ALA A 16 -4.75 -2.36 11.36
C ALA A 16 -5.86 -1.57 12.05
N GLU A 17 -5.61 -0.32 12.47
CA GLU A 17 -6.62 0.57 13.03
C GLU A 17 -7.79 0.78 12.05
N TRP A 18 -7.48 1.03 10.77
CA TRP A 18 -8.50 1.20 9.75
C TRP A 18 -9.31 -0.09 9.54
N MET A 19 -8.65 -1.26 9.46
CA MET A 19 -9.35 -2.55 9.35
C MET A 19 -10.27 -2.84 10.53
N THR A 20 -9.85 -2.53 11.77
CA THR A 20 -10.70 -2.66 12.96
C THR A 20 -11.97 -1.83 12.79
N LYS A 21 -11.82 -0.53 12.51
CA LYS A 21 -12.96 0.38 12.27
C LYS A 21 -13.86 -0.15 11.15
N ALA A 22 -13.25 -0.60 10.06
CA ALA A 22 -13.96 -1.06 8.88
C ALA A 22 -14.76 -2.35 9.15
N SER A 23 -14.23 -3.26 9.98
CA SER A 23 -14.90 -4.51 10.36
C SER A 23 -16.12 -4.29 11.28
N GLU A 24 -16.17 -3.16 11.99
CA GLU A 24 -17.19 -2.84 12.98
C GLU A 24 -18.28 -1.93 12.40
N THR A 25 -17.87 -0.81 11.78
CA THR A 25 -18.77 0.30 11.48
C THR A 25 -19.01 0.52 9.99
N VAL A 26 -18.17 -0.04 9.12
CA VAL A 26 -18.23 0.18 7.68
C VAL A 26 -18.96 -0.97 6.98
N ARG A 27 -19.81 -0.63 6.00
CA ARG A 27 -20.43 -1.60 5.10
C ARG A 27 -19.45 -1.96 3.98
N ILE A 28 -18.45 -2.77 4.31
CA ILE A 28 -17.49 -3.27 3.34
C ILE A 28 -18.18 -4.28 2.40
N PRO A 29 -17.88 -4.25 1.08
CA PRO A 29 -18.40 -5.21 0.11
C PRO A 29 -17.76 -6.60 0.22
N ILE A 30 -17.75 -7.24 1.40
CA ILE A 30 -17.25 -8.62 1.63
C ILE A 30 -18.35 -9.54 2.19
N PRO A 31 -19.34 -9.95 1.36
CA PRO A 31 -20.51 -10.69 1.84
C PRO A 31 -20.12 -11.97 2.60
N GLY A 32 -20.67 -12.16 3.81
CA GLY A 32 -20.45 -13.36 4.61
C GLY A 32 -19.03 -13.54 5.20
N LYS A 33 -18.15 -12.55 5.07
CA LYS A 33 -16.74 -12.64 5.51
C LYS A 33 -16.35 -11.60 6.58
N LYS A 34 -17.32 -10.90 7.16
CA LYS A 34 -17.06 -9.86 8.18
C LYS A 34 -16.37 -10.40 9.44
N ASP A 35 -16.73 -11.58 9.92
CA ASP A 35 -16.09 -12.15 11.12
C ASP A 35 -14.64 -12.57 10.84
N GLN A 36 -14.36 -13.07 9.63
CA GLN A 36 -12.99 -13.35 9.19
C GLN A 36 -12.16 -12.06 9.16
N LEU A 37 -12.68 -10.98 8.57
CA LEU A 37 -12.00 -9.68 8.59
C LEU A 37 -11.77 -9.18 10.02
N ARG A 38 -12.78 -9.27 10.89
CA ARG A 38 -12.66 -8.85 12.30
C ARG A 38 -11.55 -9.63 13.02
N ASN A 39 -11.47 -10.94 12.79
CA ASN A 39 -10.43 -11.77 13.39
C ASN A 39 -9.03 -11.42 12.87
N ILE A 40 -8.87 -11.19 11.56
CA ILE A 40 -7.60 -10.73 10.97
C ILE A 40 -7.21 -9.38 11.58
N ALA A 41 -8.12 -8.41 11.63
CA ALA A 41 -7.85 -7.07 12.16
C ALA A 41 -7.41 -7.11 13.63
N ARG A 42 -8.09 -7.91 14.46
CA ARG A 42 -7.75 -8.09 15.88
C ARG A 42 -6.35 -8.69 16.06
N GLN A 43 -6.04 -9.75 15.32
CA GLN A 43 -4.72 -10.40 15.40
C GLN A 43 -3.60 -9.47 14.90
N ALA A 44 -3.83 -8.77 13.77
CA ALA A 44 -2.87 -7.82 13.24
C ALA A 44 -2.56 -6.71 14.25
N ARG A 45 -3.60 -6.12 14.87
CA ARG A 45 -3.43 -5.09 15.89
C ARG A 45 -2.60 -5.58 17.08
N SER A 46 -2.89 -6.78 17.59
CA SER A 46 -2.13 -7.36 18.70
C SER A 46 -0.65 -7.53 18.34
N LYS A 47 -0.37 -8.11 17.18
CA LYS A 47 1.01 -8.39 16.73
C LYS A 47 1.78 -7.12 16.37
N ILE A 48 1.11 -6.09 15.85
CA ILE A 48 1.76 -4.79 15.61
C ILE A 48 2.19 -4.14 16.92
N LEU A 49 1.36 -4.18 17.97
CA LEU A 49 1.75 -3.64 19.27
C LEU A 49 2.93 -4.42 19.87
N GLU A 50 2.92 -5.74 19.75
CA GLU A 50 4.05 -6.59 20.14
C GLU A 50 5.34 -6.20 19.41
N LEU A 51 5.28 -6.02 18.08
CA LEU A 51 6.42 -5.59 17.27
C LEU A 51 6.89 -4.17 17.64
N LYS A 52 5.96 -3.24 17.81
CA LYS A 52 6.20 -1.82 18.13
C LYS A 52 6.94 -1.63 19.45
N TYR A 53 6.67 -2.47 20.44
CA TYR A 53 7.31 -2.44 21.76
C TYR A 53 8.36 -3.54 21.97
N SER A 54 8.81 -4.20 20.89
CA SER A 54 9.82 -5.26 20.97
C SER A 54 11.24 -4.74 21.19
N PHE A 55 11.54 -3.51 20.71
CA PHE A 55 12.88 -2.91 20.71
C PHE A 55 13.97 -3.80 20.08
N LEU A 56 13.57 -4.75 19.24
CA LEU A 56 14.49 -5.66 18.57
C LEU A 56 15.47 -4.89 17.68
N PRO A 57 16.69 -5.42 17.51
CA PRO A 57 17.61 -4.98 16.47
C PRO A 57 17.01 -5.12 15.05
N SER A 58 17.43 -4.24 14.14
CA SER A 58 17.00 -4.16 12.74
C SER A 58 17.19 -5.46 11.97
N ASP A 59 18.35 -6.09 12.13
CA ASP A 59 18.72 -7.38 11.52
C ASP A 59 17.80 -8.54 11.93
N GLN A 60 17.16 -8.46 13.10
CA GLN A 60 16.25 -9.49 13.62
C GLN A 60 14.77 -9.19 13.35
N LEU A 61 14.40 -7.92 13.14
CA LEU A 61 13.00 -7.50 12.98
C LEU A 61 12.32 -8.13 11.78
N ALA A 62 13.02 -8.25 10.65
CA ALA A 62 12.44 -8.76 9.41
C ALA A 62 12.08 -10.26 9.50
N SER A 63 12.88 -11.05 10.22
CA SER A 63 12.72 -12.50 10.33
C SER A 63 12.04 -12.97 11.61
N CYS A 64 11.67 -12.06 12.51
CA CYS A 64 11.02 -12.44 13.76
C CYS A 64 9.63 -13.05 13.50
N GLU A 65 9.21 -13.95 14.39
CA GLU A 65 7.94 -14.66 14.23
C GLU A 65 6.74 -13.72 14.13
N VAL A 66 6.79 -12.58 14.83
CA VAL A 66 5.75 -11.55 14.83
C VAL A 66 5.59 -10.94 13.43
N ALA A 67 6.68 -10.53 12.79
CA ALA A 67 6.66 -9.96 11.44
C ALA A 67 6.19 -10.98 10.40
N LEU A 68 6.68 -12.22 10.48
CA LEU A 68 6.24 -13.30 9.58
C LEU A 68 4.76 -13.65 9.76
N ASN A 69 4.25 -13.61 10.98
CA ASN A 69 2.84 -13.82 11.27
C ASN A 69 1.96 -12.68 10.73
N LEU A 70 2.42 -11.42 10.82
CA LEU A 70 1.75 -10.29 10.17
C LEU A 70 1.69 -10.47 8.66
N SER A 71 2.78 -10.96 8.06
CA SER A 71 2.81 -11.23 6.61
C SER A 71 1.78 -12.27 6.19
N LYS A 72 1.66 -13.37 6.96
CA LYS A 72 0.64 -14.42 6.74
C LYS A 72 -0.78 -13.87 6.85
N LEU A 73 -1.06 -13.02 7.85
CA LEU A 73 -2.36 -12.35 7.99
C LEU A 73 -2.67 -11.43 6.80
N GLY A 74 -1.68 -10.68 6.31
CA GLY A 74 -1.80 -9.88 5.10
C GLY A 74 -2.15 -10.72 3.87
N ALA A 75 -1.47 -11.86 3.70
CA ALA A 75 -1.76 -12.79 2.61
C ALA A 75 -3.18 -13.39 2.71
N GLU A 76 -3.65 -13.72 3.91
CA GLU A 76 -5.03 -14.18 4.14
C GLU A 76 -6.06 -13.11 3.74
N LEU A 77 -5.81 -11.85 4.13
CA LEU A 77 -6.68 -10.73 3.76
C LEU A 77 -6.72 -10.53 2.24
N LEU A 78 -5.58 -10.61 1.56
CA LEU A 78 -5.53 -10.49 0.11
C LEU A 78 -6.29 -11.61 -0.60
N LYS A 79 -6.26 -12.85 -0.07
CA LYS A 79 -7.11 -13.94 -0.57
C LYS A 79 -8.60 -13.64 -0.42
N LEU A 80 -8.99 -13.07 0.72
CA LEU A 80 -10.37 -12.64 0.97
C LEU A 80 -10.81 -11.54 0.00
N VAL A 81 -9.95 -10.55 -0.26
CA VAL A 81 -10.25 -9.45 -1.21
C VAL A 81 -10.37 -9.97 -2.64
N ARG A 82 -9.53 -10.93 -3.06
CA ARG A 82 -9.52 -11.46 -4.45
C ARG A 82 -10.81 -12.18 -4.85
N ILE A 83 -11.53 -12.78 -3.90
CA ILE A 83 -12.79 -13.49 -4.19
C ILE A 83 -14.01 -12.56 -4.24
N VAL A 84 -13.83 -11.27 -3.93
CA VAL A 84 -14.90 -10.27 -3.98
C VAL A 84 -15.11 -9.83 -5.42
N PRO A 85 -16.35 -9.91 -5.96
CA PRO A 85 -16.68 -9.33 -7.26
C PRO A 85 -16.35 -7.84 -7.31
N LYS A 86 -15.79 -7.36 -8.42
CA LYS A 86 -15.46 -5.94 -8.59
C LYS A 86 -16.72 -5.09 -8.38
N PRO A 87 -16.74 -4.19 -7.37
CA PRO A 87 -17.92 -3.39 -7.10
C PRO A 87 -18.11 -2.30 -8.16
N GLU A 88 -19.35 -1.97 -8.48
CA GLU A 88 -19.68 -0.91 -9.43
C GLU A 88 -19.61 0.49 -8.79
N LYS A 89 -20.10 0.61 -7.55
CA LYS A 89 -20.17 1.87 -6.83
C LYS A 89 -18.78 2.32 -6.37
N GLU A 90 -18.43 3.56 -6.65
CA GLU A 90 -17.15 4.21 -6.33
C GLU A 90 -16.74 4.05 -4.87
N GLY A 91 -17.65 4.31 -3.94
CA GLY A 91 -17.38 4.12 -2.50
C GLY A 91 -17.03 2.67 -2.14
N ALA A 92 -17.68 1.69 -2.78
CA ALA A 92 -17.37 0.28 -2.56
C ALA A 92 -16.05 -0.12 -3.22
N LYS A 93 -15.71 0.42 -4.41
CA LYS A 93 -14.39 0.26 -5.05
C LYS A 93 -13.28 0.76 -4.13
N LEU A 94 -13.45 1.96 -3.58
CA LEU A 94 -12.48 2.57 -2.68
C LEU A 94 -12.28 1.73 -1.41
N LEU A 95 -13.35 1.26 -0.78
CA LEU A 95 -13.27 0.41 0.41
C LEU A 95 -12.55 -0.93 0.13
N LEU A 96 -12.83 -1.55 -1.03
CA LEU A 96 -12.17 -2.80 -1.40
C LEU A 96 -10.68 -2.58 -1.70
N ALA A 97 -10.34 -1.49 -2.40
CA ALA A 97 -8.95 -1.11 -2.65
C ALA A 97 -8.20 -0.81 -1.34
N ARG A 98 -8.85 -0.16 -0.35
CA ARG A 98 -8.24 0.09 0.97
C ARG A 98 -7.95 -1.21 1.71
N LEU A 99 -8.84 -2.19 1.65
CA LEU A 99 -8.56 -3.52 2.21
C LEU A 99 -7.40 -4.22 1.50
N LYS A 100 -7.34 -4.11 0.16
CA LYS A 100 -6.20 -4.61 -0.63
C LYS A 100 -4.90 -3.98 -0.15
N TRP A 101 -4.88 -2.65 -0.01
CA TRP A 101 -3.73 -1.91 0.49
C TRP A 101 -3.35 -2.37 1.91
N CYS A 102 -4.30 -2.51 2.84
CA CYS A 102 -4.02 -3.02 4.18
C CYS A 102 -3.37 -4.42 4.14
N GLY A 103 -3.89 -5.29 3.28
CA GLY A 103 -3.34 -6.63 3.07
C GLY A 103 -1.89 -6.60 2.57
N ARG A 104 -1.60 -5.76 1.56
CA ARG A 104 -0.24 -5.56 1.05
C ARG A 104 0.69 -4.95 2.10
N THR A 105 0.22 -3.96 2.86
CA THR A 105 0.98 -3.37 3.96
C THR A 105 1.36 -4.45 4.99
N LEU A 106 0.44 -5.33 5.39
CA LEU A 106 0.83 -6.40 6.31
C LEU A 106 1.74 -7.45 5.65
N GLN A 107 1.43 -7.87 4.43
CA GLN A 107 2.16 -8.91 3.71
C GLN A 107 3.63 -8.52 3.47
N GLY A 108 3.87 -7.30 3.01
CA GLY A 108 5.20 -6.80 2.67
C GLY A 108 6.01 -6.26 3.84
N LEU A 109 5.45 -6.23 5.06
CA LEU A 109 6.13 -5.65 6.22
C LEU A 109 7.53 -6.27 6.48
N PRO A 110 7.71 -7.61 6.48
CA PRO A 110 9.06 -8.20 6.62
C PRO A 110 10.06 -7.68 5.58
N SER A 111 9.67 -7.62 4.32
CA SER A 111 10.53 -7.14 3.24
C SER A 111 10.93 -5.68 3.45
N ARG A 112 10.02 -4.86 3.96
CA ARG A 112 10.29 -3.44 4.26
C ARG A 112 11.17 -3.26 5.49
N LEU A 113 11.01 -4.11 6.50
CA LEU A 113 11.92 -4.16 7.66
C LEU A 113 13.33 -4.60 7.24
N ALA A 114 13.46 -5.42 6.20
CA ALA A 114 14.75 -5.93 5.71
C ALA A 114 15.53 -4.95 4.82
N LEU A 115 14.96 -3.79 4.42
CA LEU A 115 15.61 -2.87 3.49
C LEU A 115 16.92 -2.31 4.04
N ASP A 116 16.83 -1.64 5.20
CA ASP A 116 17.93 -0.92 5.85
C ASP A 116 17.51 -0.58 7.29
N GLU A 117 18.48 -0.26 8.15
CA GLU A 117 18.27 0.12 9.54
C GLU A 117 17.72 1.55 9.66
N GLU A 118 17.96 2.39 8.64
CA GLU A 118 17.47 3.76 8.60
C GLU A 118 15.94 3.83 8.64
N ASN A 119 15.40 4.72 9.47
CA ASN A 119 13.96 4.93 9.60
C ASN A 119 13.45 5.96 8.57
N LYS A 120 13.58 5.65 7.27
CA LYS A 120 13.13 6.55 6.20
C LYS A 120 11.63 6.35 5.90
N PRO A 121 10.83 7.42 5.71
CA PRO A 121 9.40 7.29 5.43
C PRO A 121 9.10 6.39 4.22
N GLU A 122 9.84 6.51 3.12
CA GLU A 122 9.63 5.74 1.90
C GLU A 122 9.84 4.22 2.04
N TYR A 123 10.43 3.77 3.14
CA TYR A 123 10.54 2.35 3.46
C TYR A 123 9.24 1.79 4.04
N ALA A 124 8.30 2.64 4.46
CA ALA A 124 7.04 2.22 5.07
C ALA A 124 6.00 1.70 4.06
N VAL A 125 6.23 1.95 2.77
CA VAL A 125 5.34 1.54 1.67
C VAL A 125 6.13 0.79 0.61
N ASP A 126 5.43 -0.05 -0.15
CA ASP A 126 6.04 -0.70 -1.29
C ASP A 126 6.30 0.35 -2.38
N ILE A 127 7.52 0.36 -2.91
CA ILE A 127 7.89 1.12 -4.11
C ILE A 127 8.42 0.12 -5.12
N GLU A 128 7.77 0.04 -6.27
CA GLU A 128 8.02 -0.98 -7.28
C GLU A 128 8.12 -0.30 -8.67
N ALA A 129 9.03 -0.77 -9.52
CA ALA A 129 9.05 -0.38 -10.92
C ALA A 129 7.87 -1.02 -11.65
N GLY A 130 7.06 -0.21 -12.31
CA GLY A 130 5.87 -0.67 -13.02
C GLY A 130 5.88 -0.23 -14.48
N ARG A 131 5.45 -1.12 -15.37
CA ARG A 131 5.24 -0.82 -16.80
C ARG A 131 3.84 -0.27 -17.01
N ILE A 132 3.74 0.83 -17.73
CA ILE A 132 2.46 1.44 -18.09
C ILE A 132 1.83 0.65 -19.23
N GLU A 133 0.78 -0.11 -18.94
CA GLU A 133 0.06 -0.95 -19.90
C GLU A 133 -0.95 -0.15 -20.71
N SER A 134 -1.59 0.84 -20.10
CA SER A 134 -2.54 1.71 -20.77
C SER A 134 -2.56 3.10 -20.14
N PHE A 135 -2.91 4.11 -20.94
CA PHE A 135 -3.07 5.49 -20.53
C PHE A 135 -4.28 6.10 -21.23
N SER A 136 -5.12 6.80 -20.49
CA SER A 136 -6.27 7.54 -21.03
C SER A 136 -6.56 8.79 -20.21
N LYS A 137 -7.24 9.77 -20.80
CA LYS A 137 -7.69 10.94 -20.06
C LYS A 137 -8.83 10.56 -19.10
N LEU A 138 -8.76 11.02 -17.85
CA LEU A 138 -9.85 10.80 -16.89
C LEU A 138 -11.07 11.65 -17.29
N GLY A 139 -12.21 10.98 -17.51
CA GLY A 139 -13.47 11.64 -17.84
C GLY A 139 -13.86 12.67 -16.78
N GLY A 140 -14.30 13.86 -17.20
CA GLY A 140 -14.66 14.95 -16.30
C GLY A 140 -13.47 15.74 -15.71
N SER A 141 -12.22 15.32 -15.96
CA SER A 141 -11.03 16.07 -15.57
C SER A 141 -10.42 16.87 -16.71
N ARG A 142 -9.82 18.02 -16.38
CA ARG A 142 -9.06 18.83 -17.36
C ARG A 142 -7.66 18.29 -17.59
N ASN A 143 -7.00 17.82 -16.52
CA ASN A 143 -5.56 17.57 -16.46
C ASN A 143 -5.18 16.26 -15.74
N LEU A 144 -6.12 15.34 -15.52
CA LEU A 144 -5.83 14.03 -14.93
C LEU A 144 -5.93 12.93 -15.97
N TYR A 145 -5.09 11.91 -15.77
CA TYR A 145 -5.00 10.72 -16.59
C TYR A 145 -5.16 9.48 -15.73
N VAL A 146 -5.79 8.47 -16.31
CA VAL A 146 -5.90 7.13 -15.74
C VAL A 146 -4.84 6.26 -16.40
N THR A 147 -4.03 5.60 -15.59
CA THR A 147 -3.06 4.62 -16.07
C THR A 147 -3.29 3.28 -15.42
N ASN A 148 -3.06 2.21 -16.18
CA ASN A 148 -2.89 0.87 -15.62
C ASN A 148 -1.41 0.55 -15.65
N VAL A 149 -0.84 0.26 -14.49
CA VAL A 149 0.59 0.02 -14.31
C VAL A 149 0.79 -1.40 -13.81
N SER A 150 1.48 -2.23 -14.58
CA SER A 150 1.80 -3.61 -14.23
C SER A 150 3.16 -3.71 -13.58
N THR A 151 3.24 -4.35 -12.40
CA THR A 151 4.50 -4.72 -11.75
C THR A 151 4.88 -6.18 -12.03
N GLY A 152 4.21 -6.83 -13.00
CA GLY A 152 4.35 -8.25 -13.30
C GLY A 152 3.59 -9.15 -12.31
N ALA A 153 3.65 -8.83 -11.02
CA ALA A 153 2.88 -9.52 -9.98
C ALA A 153 1.40 -9.08 -9.96
N GLU A 154 1.15 -7.80 -10.20
CA GLU A 154 -0.21 -7.26 -10.27
C GLU A 154 -0.29 -6.00 -11.13
N THR A 155 -1.52 -5.49 -11.30
CA THR A 155 -1.80 -4.22 -11.98
C THR A 155 -2.43 -3.25 -11.00
N PHE A 156 -1.95 -2.00 -11.05
CA PHE A 156 -2.44 -0.89 -10.26
C PHE A 156 -3.07 0.16 -11.16
N THR A 157 -4.22 0.69 -10.74
CA THR A 157 -4.74 1.93 -11.32
C THR A 157 -4.00 3.12 -10.70
N VAL A 158 -3.35 3.95 -11.51
CA VAL A 158 -2.66 5.16 -11.04
C VAL A 158 -3.24 6.38 -11.74
N ILE A 159 -3.80 7.29 -10.96
CA ILE A 159 -4.28 8.59 -11.42
C ILE A 159 -3.17 9.61 -11.28
N THR A 160 -2.89 10.35 -12.35
CA THR A 160 -1.77 11.28 -12.40
C THR A 160 -2.08 12.53 -13.21
N ASN A 161 -1.40 13.64 -12.89
CA ASN A 161 -1.38 14.88 -13.66
C ASN A 161 -0.15 14.99 -14.58
N LEU A 162 0.74 14.01 -14.56
CA LEU A 162 1.95 13.99 -15.39
C LEU A 162 1.57 13.89 -16.87
N ALA A 163 2.02 14.86 -17.67
CA ALA A 163 1.69 14.96 -19.08
C ALA A 163 2.59 14.13 -20.00
N ASP A 164 3.74 13.67 -19.49
CA ASP A 164 4.79 12.95 -20.23
C ASP A 164 4.68 11.42 -20.08
N VAL A 165 3.59 10.94 -19.49
CA VAL A 165 3.26 9.53 -19.27
C VAL A 165 2.86 8.88 -20.59
N LYS A 166 3.49 7.75 -20.91
CA LYS A 166 3.24 7.00 -22.15
C LYS A 166 3.16 5.51 -21.90
N GLN A 167 2.34 4.81 -22.68
CA GLN A 167 2.30 3.35 -22.70
C GLN A 167 3.69 2.77 -23.01
N GLY A 168 4.04 1.68 -22.33
CA GLY A 168 5.32 0.99 -22.45
C GLY A 168 6.43 1.55 -21.54
N GLN A 169 6.30 2.77 -21.02
CA GLN A 169 7.26 3.34 -20.06
C GLN A 169 7.32 2.51 -18.78
N ILE A 170 8.49 2.50 -18.15
CA ILE A 170 8.69 1.97 -16.81
C ILE A 170 8.87 3.17 -15.87
N ARG A 171 8.12 3.20 -14.76
CA ARG A 171 8.24 4.22 -13.71
C ARG A 171 8.06 3.57 -12.34
N ALA A 172 8.67 4.16 -11.32
CA ALA A 172 8.43 3.76 -9.94
C ALA A 172 7.02 4.18 -9.52
N ILE A 173 6.29 3.26 -8.90
CA ILE A 173 5.03 3.55 -8.22
C ILE A 173 5.19 3.30 -6.72
N ALA A 174 4.70 4.22 -5.89
CA ALA A 174 4.53 4.04 -4.46
C ALA A 174 3.11 3.57 -4.16
N VAL A 175 2.97 2.41 -3.53
CA VAL A 175 1.68 1.80 -3.18
C VAL A 175 1.14 2.44 -1.90
N LEU A 176 0.46 3.57 -2.09
CA LEU A 176 -0.12 4.40 -1.03
C LEU A 176 -1.59 4.02 -0.76
N PRO A 177 -2.18 4.44 0.38
CA PRO A 177 -3.59 4.23 0.60
C PRO A 177 -4.41 4.81 -0.55
N PRO A 178 -5.37 4.05 -1.10
CA PRO A 178 -6.04 4.46 -2.32
C PRO A 178 -6.94 5.67 -2.09
N ARG A 179 -7.02 6.50 -3.13
CA ARG A 179 -7.78 7.75 -3.14
C ARG A 179 -8.75 7.76 -4.32
N LEU A 180 -9.91 8.37 -4.10
CA LEU A 180 -10.91 8.56 -5.15
C LEU A 180 -10.63 9.89 -5.87
N PHE A 181 -10.50 9.82 -7.19
CA PHE A 181 -10.40 10.97 -8.08
C PHE A 181 -11.59 10.94 -9.03
N LEU A 182 -12.56 11.82 -8.81
CA LEU A 182 -13.86 11.77 -9.47
C LEU A 182 -14.51 10.39 -9.23
N ASN A 183 -14.63 9.57 -10.26
CA ASN A 183 -15.24 8.24 -10.23
C ASN A 183 -14.22 7.08 -10.28
N GLU A 184 -12.92 7.38 -10.24
CA GLU A 184 -11.86 6.38 -10.37
C GLU A 184 -10.98 6.31 -9.11
N VAL A 185 -10.57 5.09 -8.75
CA VAL A 185 -9.75 4.84 -7.56
C VAL A 185 -8.29 4.72 -7.97
N SER A 186 -7.44 5.62 -7.48
CA SER A 186 -5.99 5.48 -7.59
C SER A 186 -5.48 4.59 -6.47
N GLU A 187 -4.75 3.53 -6.82
CA GLU A 187 -4.16 2.54 -5.90
C GLU A 187 -2.69 2.82 -5.58
N ALA A 188 -2.03 3.65 -6.37
CA ALA A 188 -0.63 4.03 -6.18
C ALA A 188 -0.39 5.44 -6.75
N MET A 189 0.85 5.92 -6.61
CA MET A 189 1.32 7.21 -7.11
C MET A 189 2.66 7.04 -7.81
N PHE A 190 2.87 7.68 -8.96
CA PHE A 190 4.20 7.72 -9.57
C PHE A 190 5.17 8.49 -8.69
N CYS A 191 6.40 7.98 -8.57
CA CYS A 191 7.45 8.58 -7.75
C CYS A 191 8.81 8.54 -8.44
N SER A 192 8.85 8.54 -9.77
CA SER A 192 10.08 8.71 -10.55
C SER A 192 9.80 9.30 -11.92
N ASP A 193 10.86 9.80 -12.54
CA ASP A 193 10.94 9.96 -14.00
C ASP A 193 10.94 8.59 -14.70
N PRO A 194 10.84 8.52 -16.04
CA PRO A 194 10.99 7.26 -16.76
C PRO A 194 12.30 6.57 -16.39
N LEU A 195 12.19 5.32 -15.92
CA LEU A 195 13.33 4.51 -15.54
C LEU A 195 13.91 3.80 -16.78
N GLN A 196 15.24 3.75 -16.84
CA GLN A 196 16.00 2.94 -17.79
C GLN A 196 16.60 1.76 -17.04
N ASP A 197 16.61 0.58 -17.66
CA ASP A 197 17.29 -0.63 -17.16
C ASP A 197 16.85 -1.14 -15.77
N THR A 198 15.66 -0.75 -15.29
CA THR A 198 15.06 -1.30 -14.06
C THR A 198 14.12 -2.46 -14.37
N GLU A 199 14.32 -3.59 -13.70
CA GLU A 199 13.42 -4.74 -13.79
C GLU A 199 12.03 -4.41 -13.24
N VAL A 200 10.98 -4.80 -13.97
CA VAL A 200 9.58 -4.60 -13.54
C VAL A 200 9.31 -5.41 -12.26
N GLY A 201 8.70 -4.79 -11.27
CA GLY A 201 8.44 -5.35 -9.94
C GLY A 201 9.57 -5.14 -8.93
N ALA A 202 10.78 -4.79 -9.37
CA ALA A 202 11.89 -4.49 -8.47
C ALA A 202 11.74 -3.11 -7.82
N ARG A 203 12.30 -2.95 -6.61
CA ARG A 203 12.41 -1.63 -5.97
C ARG A 203 13.56 -0.84 -6.63
N PRO A 204 13.29 0.34 -7.24
CA PRO A 204 14.36 1.17 -7.78
C PRO A 204 15.25 1.75 -6.66
N PRO A 205 16.54 2.02 -6.95
CA PRO A 205 17.41 2.76 -6.04
C PRO A 205 16.83 4.11 -5.62
N SER A 206 17.00 4.50 -4.34
CA SER A 206 16.39 5.71 -3.78
C SER A 206 16.80 7.01 -4.49
N ASN A 207 17.99 7.05 -5.10
CA ASN A 207 18.46 8.22 -5.87
C ASN A 207 17.71 8.43 -7.19
N LEU A 208 16.91 7.46 -7.65
CA LEU A 208 16.05 7.58 -8.83
C LEU A 208 14.61 7.99 -8.46
N LEU A 209 14.32 8.19 -7.17
CA LEU A 209 12.97 8.43 -6.66
C LEU A 209 12.71 9.90 -6.32
N ASN A 210 11.54 10.38 -6.70
CA ASN A 210 10.97 11.68 -6.36
C ASN A 210 10.07 11.52 -5.12
N LEU A 211 10.66 11.63 -3.91
CA LEU A 211 10.04 11.17 -2.66
C LEU A 211 9.30 12.24 -1.85
N SER A 212 9.39 13.53 -2.20
CA SER A 212 8.84 14.61 -1.37
C SER A 212 7.33 14.42 -1.07
N GLU A 213 6.52 14.14 -2.10
CA GLU A 213 5.08 13.93 -1.93
C GLU A 213 4.77 12.58 -1.26
N VAL A 214 5.53 11.53 -1.59
CA VAL A 214 5.41 10.20 -0.96
C VAL A 214 5.60 10.33 0.55
N ASN A 215 6.67 11.00 0.98
CA ASN A 215 7.03 11.17 2.38
C ASN A 215 5.99 12.01 3.12
N ALA A 216 5.50 13.09 2.51
CA ALA A 216 4.43 13.89 3.09
C ALA A 216 3.13 13.09 3.31
N ILE A 217 2.78 12.20 2.37
CA ILE A 217 1.61 11.32 2.51
C ILE A 217 1.85 10.30 3.64
N ILE A 218 3.04 9.72 3.75
CA ILE A 218 3.38 8.76 4.79
C ILE A 218 3.32 9.40 6.19
N GLU A 219 3.86 10.60 6.34
CA GLU A 219 3.75 11.38 7.57
C GLU A 219 2.29 11.69 7.92
N GLU A 220 1.47 12.02 6.92
CA GLU A 220 0.04 12.24 7.13
C GLU A 220 -0.67 10.95 7.60
N ILE A 221 -0.37 9.80 7.01
CA ILE A 221 -0.90 8.49 7.43
C ILE A 221 -0.56 8.28 8.91
N VAL A 222 0.70 8.42 9.28
CA VAL A 222 1.14 8.19 10.67
C VAL A 222 0.42 9.12 11.65
N ARG A 223 0.26 10.40 11.29
CA ARG A 223 -0.35 11.41 12.17
C ARG A 223 -1.87 11.29 12.28
N LYS A 224 -2.57 11.07 11.17
CA LYS A 224 -4.05 11.18 11.10
C LYS A 224 -4.75 9.83 10.85
N GLY A 225 -3.99 8.81 10.48
CA GLY A 225 -4.53 7.56 9.94
C GLY A 225 -4.95 7.70 8.48
N ILE A 226 -5.71 6.73 8.01
CA ILE A 226 -6.15 6.63 6.61
C ILE A 226 -7.60 7.14 6.55
N GLY A 227 -7.79 8.29 5.89
CA GLY A 227 -9.11 8.83 5.54
C GLY A 227 -9.73 8.10 4.37
#